data_AF-A0A6G9QJ41-F1
#
_entry.id   AF-A0A6G9QJ41-F1
#
_cell.length_a   1.000
_cell.length_b   1.000
_cell.length_c   1.000
_cell.angle_alpha   90.00
_cell.angle_beta   90.00
_cell.angle_gamma   90.00
#
_symmetry.space_group_name_H-M   'P 1'
#
loop_
_entity.id
_entity.type
_entity.pdbx_description
1 polymer ?
#
loop_
_entity_poly.entity_id
_entity_poly.type
_entity_poly.pdbx_seq_one_letter_code
_entity_poly.pdbx_strand_id
1 'polypeptide(L)' 'MNELKVAICYQKVASLINKGELCAADLKCLDKETKKAIWKICLVHCQQKIHCNKLTYEAMNEHEIA' A
#
# COMPACT_ATOMS: atom_id res chain seq x y z
N MET A 1 -17.27 14.76 -11.22
CA MET A 1 -16.67 13.64 -10.47
C MET A 1 -17.59 13.33 -9.29
N ASN A 2 -18.11 12.12 -9.18
CA ASN A 2 -18.91 11.70 -8.02
C ASN A 2 -17.98 11.12 -6.96
N GLU A 3 -18.08 11.60 -5.72
CA GLU A 3 -17.30 11.09 -4.59
C GLU A 3 -18.15 10.12 -3.77
N LEU A 4 -17.63 8.92 -3.52
CA LEU A 4 -18.31 7.90 -2.71
C LEU A 4 -17.73 7.91 -1.29
N LYS A 5 -18.58 8.17 -0.29
CA LYS A 5 -18.18 8.16 1.13
C LYS A 5 -18.41 6.77 1.72
N VAL A 6 -17.39 5.92 1.65
CA VAL A 6 -17.43 4.56 2.20
C VAL A 6 -16.46 4.39 3.35
N ALA A 7 -16.86 3.60 4.34
CA ALA A 7 -15.94 3.08 5.33
C ALA A 7 -15.26 1.81 4.78
N ILE A 8 -13.97 1.67 5.03
CA ILE A 8 -13.17 0.52 4.61
C ILE A 8 -12.18 0.16 5.73
N CYS A 9 -12.00 -1.15 5.97
CA CYS A 9 -11.09 -1.61 7.00
C CYS A 9 -9.63 -1.18 6.70
N TYR A 10 -8.92 -0.78 7.75
CA TYR A 10 -7.51 -0.36 7.69
C TYR A 10 -6.62 -1.35 6.92
N GLN A 11 -6.74 -2.65 7.21
CA GLN A 11 -5.95 -3.71 6.56
C GLN A 11 -6.15 -3.74 5.03
N LYS A 12 -7.39 -3.50 4.58
CA LYS A 12 -7.71 -3.49 3.15
C LYS A 12 -7.13 -2.25 2.47
N VAL A 13 -7.17 -1.09 3.12
CA VAL A 13 -6.52 0.12 2.63
C VAL A 13 -5.01 -0.05 2.57
N ALA A 14 -4.40 -0.64 3.61
CA ALA A 14 -2.97 -0.91 3.64
C ALA A 14 -2.55 -1.82 2.48
N SER A 15 -3.32 -2.88 2.21
CA SER A 15 -3.06 -3.77 1.06
C SER A 15 -3.14 -3.05 -0.28
N LEU A 16 -4.13 -2.17 -0.47
CA LEU A 16 -4.28 -1.39 -1.70
C LEU A 16 -3.13 -0.40 -1.93
N ILE A 17 -2.71 0.30 -0.87
CA ILE A 17 -1.54 1.20 -0.91
C ILE A 17 -0.27 0.42 -1.22
N ASN A 18 -0.06 -0.73 -0.57
CA ASN A 18 1.11 -1.58 -0.80
C ASN A 18 1.16 -2.14 -2.22
N LYS A 19 0.01 -2.44 -2.83
CA LYS A 19 -0.05 -2.86 -4.24
C LYS A 19 0.18 -1.70 -5.22
N GLY A 20 0.04 -0.45 -4.77
CA GLY A 20 0.11 0.73 -5.62
C GLY A 20 -1.20 1.07 -6.33
N GLU A 21 -2.29 0.37 -6.01
CA GLU A 21 -3.64 0.59 -6.56
C GLU A 21 -4.30 1.85 -5.97
N LEU A 22 -3.76 2.37 -4.88
CA LEU A 22 -4.27 3.54 -4.17
C LEU A 22 -3.12 4.41 -3.67
N CYS A 23 -3.15 5.71 -3.97
CA CYS A 23 -2.21 6.65 -3.40
C CYS A 23 -2.80 7.29 -2.14
N ALA A 24 -1.95 7.49 -1.12
CA ALA A 24 -2.35 8.20 0.10
C ALA A 24 -2.75 9.66 -0.15
N ALA A 25 -2.32 10.26 -1.27
CA ALA A 25 -2.68 11.63 -1.65
C ALA A 25 -4.14 11.76 -2.13
N ASP A 26 -4.69 10.70 -2.72
CA ASP A 26 -6.06 10.66 -3.23
C ASP A 26 -7.11 10.37 -2.13
N LEU A 27 -6.66 9.98 -0.94
CA LEU A 27 -7.54 9.67 0.19
C LEU A 27 -7.95 10.92 0.97
N LYS A 28 -9.25 11.22 0.94
CA LYS A 28 -9.88 12.18 1.86
C LYS A 28 -10.24 11.47 3.17
N CYS A 29 -9.42 11.70 4.19
CA CYS A 29 -9.64 11.14 5.53
C CYS A 29 -10.63 12.02 6.34
N LEU A 30 -11.55 11.39 7.05
CA LEU A 30 -12.57 12.07 7.87
C LEU A 30 -11.99 12.67 9.15
N ASP A 31 -10.93 12.06 9.68
CA ASP A 31 -10.31 12.42 10.95
C ASP A 31 -8.77 12.41 10.87
N LYS A 32 -8.15 13.14 11.81
CA LYS A 32 -6.69 13.31 11.87
C LYS A 32 -5.96 12.00 12.17
N GLU A 33 -6.59 11.09 12.91
CA GLU A 33 -6.00 9.81 13.30
C GLU A 33 -5.89 8.88 12.09
N THR A 34 -6.97 8.74 11.33
CA THR A 34 -6.99 8.00 10.06
C THR A 34 -5.96 8.57 9.10
N LYS A 35 -5.87 9.91 8.95
CA LYS A 35 -4.88 10.54 8.08
C LYS A 35 -3.44 10.17 8.48
N LYS A 36 -3.11 10.20 9.78
CA LYS A 36 -1.79 9.79 10.28
C LYS A 36 -1.51 8.32 9.98
N ALA A 37 -2.50 7.45 10.13
CA ALA A 37 -2.36 6.01 9.89
C ALA A 37 -2.08 5.72 8.40
N ILE A 38 -2.84 6.35 7.49
CA ILE A 38 -2.64 6.26 6.03
C ILE A 38 -1.24 6.74 5.64
N TRP A 39 -0.79 7.87 6.18
CA TRP A 39 0.55 8.39 5.90
C TRP A 39 1.66 7.47 6.41
N LYS A 40 1.51 6.87 7.59
CA LYS A 40 2.46 5.86 8.09
C LYS A 40 2.57 4.66 7.15
N ILE A 41 1.44 4.13 6.67
CA ILE A 41 1.43 3.04 5.67
C ILE A 41 2.21 3.48 4.43
N CYS A 42 1.89 4.65 3.89
CA CYS A 42 2.53 5.18 2.69
C CYS A 42 4.04 5.34 2.86
N LEU A 43 4.50 5.90 3.98
CA LEU A 43 5.92 6.07 4.27
C LEU A 43 6.65 4.74 4.39
N VAL A 44 6.06 3.76 5.07
CA VAL A 44 6.63 2.41 5.20
C VAL A 44 6.72 1.74 3.82
N HIS A 45 5.66 1.82 3.01
CA HIS A 45 5.65 1.28 1.65
C HIS A 45 6.70 1.96 0.75
N CYS A 46 6.75 3.29 0.76
CA CYS A 46 7.73 4.06 0.00
C CYS A 46 9.16 3.77 0.47
N GLN A 47 9.40 3.63 1.78
CA GLN A 47 10.71 3.26 2.31
C GLN A 47 11.14 1.86 1.85
N GLN A 48 10.22 0.90 1.85
CA GLN A 48 10.48 -0.44 1.31
C GLN A 48 10.80 -0.39 -0.18
N LYS A 49 10.07 0.42 -0.95
CA LYS A 49 10.34 0.62 -2.39
C LYS A 49 11.64 1.37 -2.68
N ILE A 50 12.02 2.36 -1.89
CA ILE A 50 13.30 3.08 -2.04
C ILE A 50 14.49 2.13 -1.78
N HIS A 51 14.35 1.21 -0.82
CA HIS A 51 15.33 0.14 -0.59
C HIS A 51 15.14 -1.07 -1.52
N CYS A 52 14.10 -1.08 -2.36
CA CYS A 52 13.86 -2.07 -3.40
C CYS A 52 14.72 -1.77 -4.64
N ASN A 53 16.02 -1.57 -4.43
CA ASN A 53 17.02 -1.53 -5.48
C ASN A 53 18.06 -2.64 -5.30
N LYS A 54 17.72 -3.70 -4.56
CA LYS A 54 18.67 -4.77 -4.20
C LYS A 54 18.15 -6.20 -4.27
N LEU A 55 16.97 -6.45 -4.83
CA LEU A 55 16.48 -7.82 -5.11
C LEU A 55 15.79 -7.86 -6.47
N THR A 56 16.53 -7.54 -7.52
CA THR A 56 16.33 -8.24 -8.79
C THR A 56 16.95 -9.64 -8.64
N TYR A 57 16.22 -10.68 -9.09
CA TYR A 57 16.68 -12.02 -9.49
C TYR A 57 16.39 -13.29 -8.64
N GLU A 58 15.60 -13.32 -7.56
CA GLU A 58 15.38 -14.61 -6.84
C GLU A 58 13.93 -14.86 -6.36
N ALA A 59 12.93 -14.67 -7.22
CA ALA A 59 11.56 -15.16 -6.95
C ALA A 59 10.90 -15.81 -8.18
N MET A 60 11.68 -16.53 -8.97
CA MET A 60 11.17 -17.50 -9.95
C MET A 60 11.92 -18.83 -9.73
N ASN A 61 11.49 -19.63 -8.75
CA ASN A 61 11.50 -21.09 -8.81
C ASN A 61 10.85 -21.70 -7.55
N GLU A 62 9.52 -21.75 -7.52
CA GLU A 62 8.79 -22.77 -6.76
C GLU A 62 7.77 -23.41 -7.70
N HIS A 63 8.27 -24.32 -8.56
CA HIS A 63 7.60 -25.55 -9.05
C HIS A 63 8.27 -26.07 -10.33
N GLU A 64 8.99 -27.20 -10.24
CA GLU A 64 8.78 -28.44 -11.02
C GLU A 64 9.91 -29.45 -10.69
N ILE A 65 9.63 -30.47 -9.86
CA ILE A 65 9.50 -31.92 -10.18
C ILE A 65 10.82 -32.71 -10.03
N ALA A 66 10.75 -33.69 -9.11
CA ALA A 66 11.51 -34.96 -8.99
C ALA A 66 13.03 -34.93 -8.82
#